data_AF-A0A966AX29-F1
#
_entry.id   AF-A0A966AX29-F1
#
_cell.length_a   1.000
_cell.length_b   1.000
_cell.length_c   1.000
_cell.angle_alpha   90.00
_cell.angle_beta   90.00
_cell.angle_gamma   90.00
#
_symmetry.space_group_name_H-M   'P 1'
#
loop_
_entity.id
_entity.type
_entity.pdbx_description
1 polymer ?
#
loop_
_entity_poly.entity_id
_entity_poly.type
_entity_poly.pdbx_seq_one_letter_code
_entity_poly.pdbx_strand_id
1 'polypeptide(L)'
;LSASINLLMANADHGEGRWRLEPTWFGCDSLLDLYKLCGAPPSYRATVPVLVDPGACASDQPRLLGNDSTPLSEALCSWPAEATALNLAPSELKASIASWQELIQPSINDGVYRCGFARNQRAFDQASQALFSAVEKVEESLQTKGPWLCGERITLADVRLFPTLIRWEVVYASLFGCSAKPLWMFPALWGWRQRFFALPGVSESCDSQGWKQDYFGALFPLNPSGIVPDSPDLSRLIGAGVAQPK
;
A
#
# COMPACT_ATOMS: atom_id res chain seq x y z
N LEU A 1 -8.75 -0.14 -18.67
CA LEU A 1 -8.44 -1.26 -17.75
C LEU A 1 -9.63 -2.21 -17.57
N SER A 2 -10.83 -1.72 -17.22
CA SER A 2 -12.02 -2.57 -16.97
C SER A 2 -12.42 -3.50 -18.13
N ALA A 3 -12.08 -3.15 -19.38
CA ALA A 3 -12.33 -3.99 -20.54
C ALA A 3 -11.40 -5.22 -20.64
N SER A 4 -10.28 -5.26 -19.91
CA SER A 4 -9.26 -6.32 -20.03
C SER A 4 -8.72 -6.85 -18.69
N ILE A 5 -9.03 -6.21 -17.57
CA ILE A 5 -8.67 -6.66 -16.23
C ILE A 5 -9.94 -6.72 -15.38
N ASN A 6 -10.22 -7.90 -14.84
CA ASN A 6 -11.27 -8.12 -13.86
C ASN A 6 -10.68 -8.05 -12.45
N LEU A 7 -11.26 -7.21 -11.58
CA LEU A 7 -10.85 -7.10 -10.18
C LEU A 7 -11.68 -8.07 -9.33
N LEU A 8 -10.99 -8.99 -8.66
CA LEU A 8 -11.58 -9.88 -7.66
C LEU A 8 -11.04 -9.50 -6.29
N MET A 9 -11.95 -9.30 -5.33
CA MET A 9 -11.60 -8.98 -3.96
C MET A 9 -11.43 -10.25 -3.14
N ALA A 10 -10.24 -10.42 -2.57
CA ALA A 10 -10.00 -11.45 -1.56
C ALA A 10 -10.24 -10.85 -0.17
N ASN A 11 -10.96 -11.57 0.68
CA ASN A 11 -11.26 -11.16 2.05
C ASN A 11 -10.32 -11.89 3.02
N ALA A 12 -9.84 -11.20 4.04
CA ALA A 12 -9.04 -11.84 5.08
C ALA A 12 -9.92 -12.75 5.95
N ASP A 13 -9.54 -14.01 6.10
CA ASP A 13 -10.10 -14.94 7.08
C ASP A 13 -9.15 -15.03 8.27
N HIS A 14 -9.43 -14.24 9.31
CA HIS A 14 -8.59 -14.16 10.51
C HIS A 14 -8.62 -15.44 11.35
N GLY A 15 -9.70 -16.23 11.28
CA GLY A 15 -9.81 -17.48 12.03
C GLY A 15 -8.89 -18.56 11.47
N GLU A 16 -8.73 -18.59 10.15
CA GLU A 16 -7.94 -19.61 9.46
C GLU A 16 -6.60 -19.09 8.90
N GLY A 17 -6.34 -17.78 9.05
CA GLY A 17 -5.10 -17.14 8.62
C GLY A 17 -4.88 -17.20 7.10
N ARG A 18 -5.96 -17.12 6.31
CA ARG A 18 -5.92 -17.24 4.85
C ARG A 18 -6.69 -16.13 4.15
N TRP A 19 -6.44 -15.96 2.85
CA TRP A 19 -7.24 -15.11 1.97
C TRP A 19 -8.36 -15.94 1.36
N ARG A 20 -9.61 -15.53 1.57
CA ARG A 20 -10.81 -16.17 1.03
C ARG A 20 -11.26 -15.47 -0.25
N LEU A 21 -11.77 -16.25 -1.20
CA LEU A 21 -12.36 -15.77 -2.45
C LEU A 21 -13.88 -15.95 -2.39
N GLU A 22 -14.61 -14.84 -2.40
CA GLU A 22 -16.07 -14.83 -2.40
C GLU A 22 -16.60 -13.89 -3.51
N PRO A 23 -17.34 -14.39 -4.52
CA PRO A 23 -17.66 -15.80 -4.76
C PRO A 23 -16.40 -16.63 -5.12
N THR A 24 -16.51 -17.96 -5.04
CA THR A 24 -15.44 -18.87 -5.46
C THR A 24 -15.03 -18.62 -6.90
N TRP A 25 -13.72 -18.71 -7.20
CA TRP A 25 -13.19 -18.53 -8.55
C TRP A 25 -12.42 -19.78 -8.98
N PHE A 26 -12.73 -20.32 -10.17
CA PHE A 26 -12.25 -21.64 -10.62
C PHE A 26 -12.49 -22.79 -9.62
N GLY A 27 -13.56 -22.70 -8.81
CA GLY A 27 -13.86 -23.68 -7.76
C GLY A 27 -12.96 -23.56 -6.52
N CYS A 28 -12.08 -22.56 -6.46
CA CYS A 28 -11.27 -22.25 -5.29
C CYS A 28 -12.02 -21.27 -4.37
N ASP A 29 -12.09 -21.60 -3.08
CA ASP A 29 -12.62 -20.73 -2.01
C ASP A 29 -11.51 -19.93 -1.31
N SER A 30 -10.24 -20.24 -1.59
CA SER A 30 -9.09 -19.59 -1.00
C SER A 30 -8.03 -19.25 -2.03
N LEU A 31 -7.27 -18.19 -1.75
CA LEU A 31 -6.13 -17.77 -2.58
C LEU A 31 -5.05 -18.84 -2.65
N LEU A 32 -4.85 -19.58 -1.56
CA LEU A 32 -3.88 -20.68 -1.51
C LEU A 32 -4.26 -21.78 -2.50
N ASP A 33 -5.54 -22.14 -2.59
CA ASP A 33 -5.99 -23.18 -3.52
C ASP A 33 -5.94 -22.71 -4.96
N LEU A 34 -6.21 -21.43 -5.23
CA LEU A 34 -5.96 -20.84 -6.54
C LEU A 34 -4.49 -20.92 -6.94
N TYR A 35 -3.58 -20.61 -6.01
CA TYR A 35 -2.13 -20.72 -6.25
C TYR A 35 -1.70 -22.15 -6.58
N LYS A 36 -2.22 -23.14 -5.83
CA LYS A 36 -1.98 -24.57 -6.11
C LYS A 36 -2.52 -24.97 -7.48
N LEU A 37 -3.74 -24.51 -7.83
CA LEU A 37 -4.36 -24.77 -9.13
C LEU A 37 -3.49 -24.24 -10.28
N CYS A 38 -2.88 -23.07 -10.10
CA CYS A 38 -1.93 -22.49 -11.05
C CYS A 38 -0.53 -23.14 -11.03
N GLY A 39 -0.30 -24.20 -10.26
CA GLY A 39 0.97 -24.92 -10.20
C GLY A 39 2.05 -24.27 -9.33
N ALA A 40 1.69 -23.34 -8.43
CA ALA A 40 2.66 -22.75 -7.51
C ALA A 40 3.23 -23.82 -6.55
N PRO A 41 4.55 -23.81 -6.27
CA PRO A 41 5.14 -24.78 -5.35
C PRO A 41 4.64 -24.53 -3.91
N PRO A 42 4.60 -25.56 -3.04
CA PRO A 42 4.09 -25.42 -1.67
C PRO A 42 4.80 -24.36 -0.80
N SER A 43 6.05 -24.02 -1.13
CA SER A 43 6.82 -22.97 -0.45
C SER A 43 6.42 -21.54 -0.86
N TYR A 44 5.66 -21.40 -1.94
CA TYR A 44 5.25 -20.10 -2.47
C TYR A 44 4.09 -19.55 -1.64
N ARG A 45 4.31 -18.41 -0.99
CA ARG A 45 3.28 -17.79 -0.15
C ARG A 45 2.18 -17.20 -1.02
N ALA A 46 0.93 -17.57 -0.75
CA ALA A 46 -0.23 -16.98 -1.37
C ALA A 46 -0.52 -15.60 -0.77
N THR A 47 -0.11 -14.54 -1.46
CA THR A 47 -0.25 -13.15 -1.04
C THR A 47 -1.06 -12.34 -2.04
N VAL A 48 -1.66 -11.25 -1.58
CA VAL A 48 -2.20 -10.20 -2.43
C VAL A 48 -1.16 -9.09 -2.60
N PRO A 49 -1.17 -8.34 -3.72
CA PRO A 49 -1.97 -8.57 -4.93
C PRO A 49 -1.47 -9.80 -5.71
N VAL A 50 -2.31 -10.33 -6.61
CA VAL A 50 -1.92 -11.36 -7.57
C VAL A 50 -2.53 -11.03 -8.93
N LEU A 51 -1.76 -11.21 -10.00
CA LEU A 51 -2.25 -11.17 -11.37
C LEU A 51 -2.28 -12.59 -11.93
N VAL A 52 -3.43 -12.99 -12.47
CA VAL A 52 -3.69 -14.33 -12.99
C VAL A 52 -4.15 -14.23 -14.43
N ASP A 53 -3.54 -15.00 -15.31
CA ASP A 53 -4.06 -15.30 -16.65
C ASP A 53 -5.09 -16.42 -16.51
N PRO A 54 -6.39 -16.17 -16.73
CA PRO A 54 -7.42 -17.20 -16.62
C PRO A 54 -7.39 -18.23 -17.75
N GLY A 55 -6.56 -18.03 -18.79
CA GLY A 55 -6.60 -18.83 -20.02
C GLY A 55 -7.58 -18.28 -21.06
N ALA A 56 -7.46 -18.74 -22.31
CA ALA A 56 -8.30 -18.28 -23.41
C ALA A 56 -9.61 -19.08 -23.51
N CYS A 57 -9.58 -20.34 -23.07
CA CYS A 57 -10.72 -21.26 -23.09
C CYS A 57 -10.93 -21.91 -21.73
N ALA A 58 -12.14 -22.41 -21.46
CA ALA A 58 -12.49 -23.07 -20.20
C ALA A 58 -11.67 -24.33 -19.88
N SER A 59 -10.99 -24.91 -20.87
CA SER A 59 -10.09 -26.06 -20.72
C SER A 59 -8.65 -25.68 -20.34
N ASP A 60 -8.29 -24.40 -20.44
CA ASP A 60 -6.94 -23.95 -20.12
C ASP A 60 -6.75 -23.90 -18.61
N GLN A 61 -5.55 -24.24 -18.15
CA GLN A 61 -5.20 -24.04 -16.75
C GLN A 61 -4.86 -22.57 -16.50
N PRO A 62 -5.42 -21.94 -15.43
CA PRO A 62 -5.05 -20.58 -15.08
C PRO A 62 -3.59 -20.52 -14.65
N ARG A 63 -2.93 -19.39 -14.90
CA ARG A 63 -1.50 -19.20 -14.60
C ARG A 63 -1.27 -17.96 -13.76
N LEU A 64 -0.42 -18.07 -12.74
CA LEU A 64 0.06 -16.89 -12.00
C LEU A 64 1.03 -16.11 -12.88
N LEU A 65 0.74 -14.82 -13.11
CA LEU A 65 1.64 -13.91 -13.80
C LEU A 65 2.58 -13.19 -12.83
N GLY A 66 2.19 -13.05 -11.56
CA GLY A 66 3.02 -12.51 -10.50
C GLY A 66 2.22 -12.05 -9.28
N ASN A 67 2.90 -11.89 -8.15
CA ASN A 67 2.32 -11.42 -6.88
C ASN A 67 3.15 -10.30 -6.21
N ASP A 68 4.13 -9.74 -6.91
CA ASP A 68 4.90 -8.59 -6.43
C ASP A 68 4.29 -7.29 -6.97
N SER A 69 3.81 -6.44 -6.06
CA SER A 69 3.18 -5.16 -6.41
C SER A 69 4.08 -4.22 -7.21
N THR A 70 5.41 -4.29 -7.06
CA THR A 70 6.36 -3.40 -7.75
C THR A 70 6.33 -3.62 -9.27
N PRO A 71 6.69 -4.80 -9.81
CA PRO A 71 6.59 -5.09 -11.25
C PRO A 71 5.15 -5.10 -11.76
N LEU A 72 4.17 -5.50 -10.96
CA LEU A 72 2.77 -5.46 -11.37
C LEU A 72 2.31 -4.02 -11.63
N SER A 73 2.66 -3.07 -10.76
CA SER A 73 2.32 -1.66 -10.95
C SER A 73 2.95 -1.04 -12.20
N GLU A 74 4.16 -1.47 -12.57
CA GLU A 74 4.83 -1.05 -13.83
C GLU A 74 4.18 -1.66 -15.06
N ALA A 75 3.82 -2.94 -14.99
CA ALA A 75 3.07 -3.61 -16.05
C ALA A 75 1.71 -2.91 -16.28
N LEU A 76 1.01 -2.52 -15.21
CA LEU A 76 -0.24 -1.77 -15.29
C LEU A 76 -0.05 -0.38 -15.92
N CYS A 77 1.07 0.30 -15.69
CA CYS A 77 1.39 1.57 -16.35
C CYS A 77 1.60 1.42 -17.86
N SER A 78 2.02 0.23 -18.31
CA SER A 78 2.23 -0.08 -19.73
C SER A 78 1.03 -0.82 -20.35
N TRP A 79 -0.03 -1.05 -19.58
CA TRP A 79 -1.20 -1.79 -20.03
C TRP A 79 -2.03 -0.95 -21.00
N PRO A 80 -2.73 -1.56 -21.97
CA PRO A 80 -3.65 -0.84 -22.83
C PRO A 80 -4.65 0.01 -22.04
N ALA A 81 -4.60 1.31 -22.28
CA ALA A 81 -5.44 2.32 -21.62
C ALA A 81 -5.95 3.34 -22.64
N GLU A 82 -6.97 4.09 -22.25
CA GLU A 82 -7.49 5.20 -23.05
C GLU A 82 -6.44 6.31 -23.17
N ALA A 83 -6.49 7.11 -24.24
CA ALA A 83 -5.53 8.19 -24.48
C ALA A 83 -5.55 9.28 -23.37
N THR A 84 -6.63 9.36 -22.59
CA THR A 84 -6.81 10.27 -21.46
C THR A 84 -6.21 9.74 -20.15
N ALA A 85 -5.71 8.50 -20.13
CA ALA A 85 -5.12 7.91 -18.94
C ALA A 85 -3.83 8.64 -18.52
N LEU A 86 -3.64 8.78 -17.20
CA LEU A 86 -2.43 9.37 -16.65
C LEU A 86 -1.21 8.48 -16.94
N ASN A 87 -0.15 9.08 -17.48
CA ASN A 87 1.14 8.40 -17.61
C ASN A 87 1.92 8.52 -16.29
N LEU A 88 1.88 7.45 -15.49
CA LEU A 88 2.54 7.39 -14.18
C LEU A 88 4.03 7.02 -14.24
N ALA A 89 4.53 6.56 -15.40
CA ALA A 89 5.92 6.15 -15.58
C ALA A 89 6.54 6.74 -16.86
N PRO A 90 6.50 8.08 -17.05
CA PRO A 90 7.03 8.71 -18.24
C PRO A 90 8.56 8.51 -18.32
N SER A 91 9.07 8.30 -19.55
CA SER A 91 10.46 7.93 -19.80
C SER A 91 11.48 8.86 -19.15
N GLU A 92 11.21 10.17 -19.18
CA GLU A 92 12.04 11.24 -18.67
C GLU A 92 12.11 11.29 -17.13
N LEU A 93 11.15 10.67 -16.43
CA LEU A 93 11.14 10.60 -14.96
C LEU A 93 11.56 9.24 -14.42
N LYS A 94 11.87 8.24 -15.27
CA LYS A 94 12.23 6.88 -14.83
C LYS A 94 13.36 6.86 -13.79
N ALA A 95 14.40 7.66 -13.98
CA ALA A 95 15.51 7.76 -13.03
C ALA A 95 15.08 8.35 -11.68
N SER A 96 14.20 9.35 -11.70
CA SER A 96 13.66 9.95 -10.46
C SER A 96 12.74 8.97 -9.74
N ILE A 97 11.88 8.25 -10.46
CA ILE A 97 11.00 7.21 -9.90
C ILE A 97 11.82 6.11 -9.25
N ALA A 98 12.88 5.63 -9.93
CA ALA A 98 13.78 4.61 -9.38
C ALA A 98 14.49 5.09 -8.10
N SER A 99 15.01 6.31 -8.09
CA SER A 99 15.65 6.90 -6.91
C SER A 99 14.69 7.00 -5.72
N TRP A 100 13.43 7.39 -5.97
CA TRP A 100 12.41 7.38 -4.92
C TRP A 100 12.05 5.98 -4.44
N GLN A 101 11.96 4.99 -5.34
CA GLN A 101 11.72 3.60 -4.98
C GLN A 101 12.79 3.08 -4.01
N GLU A 102 14.07 3.36 -4.29
CA GLU A 102 15.20 2.95 -3.46
C GLU A 102 15.17 3.55 -2.05
N LEU A 103 14.55 4.72 -1.88
CA LEU A 103 14.34 5.33 -0.57
C LEU A 103 13.08 4.79 0.11
N ILE A 104 11.94 4.86 -0.59
CA ILE A 104 10.60 4.63 -0.05
C ILE A 104 10.42 3.18 0.36
N GLN A 105 10.81 2.22 -0.50
CA GLN A 105 10.56 0.82 -0.24
C GLN A 105 11.23 0.35 1.05
N PRO A 106 12.57 0.43 1.20
CA PRO A 106 13.19 0.02 2.44
C PRO A 106 12.81 0.97 3.57
N SER A 107 12.93 2.29 3.42
CA SER A 107 12.93 3.18 4.59
C SER A 107 11.53 3.53 5.10
N ILE A 108 10.50 3.50 4.25
CA ILE A 108 9.14 3.90 4.61
C ILE A 108 8.20 2.69 4.58
N ASN A 109 8.04 2.04 3.43
CA ASN A 109 7.09 0.93 3.25
C ASN A 109 7.44 -0.26 4.13
N ASP A 110 8.70 -0.71 4.11
CA ASP A 110 9.18 -1.75 5.03
C ASP A 110 9.55 -1.15 6.40
N GLY A 111 9.87 0.15 6.45
CA GLY A 111 10.29 0.86 7.65
C GLY A 111 9.25 0.82 8.78
N VAL A 112 7.97 1.03 8.45
CA VAL A 112 6.89 0.93 9.44
C VAL A 112 6.78 -0.49 10.02
N TYR A 113 6.94 -1.53 9.21
CA TYR A 113 6.94 -2.92 9.69
C TYR A 113 8.18 -3.22 10.53
N ARG A 114 9.34 -2.68 10.17
CA ARG A 114 10.56 -2.82 10.99
C ARG A 114 10.41 -2.17 12.35
N CYS A 115 9.67 -1.07 12.45
CA CYS A 115 9.29 -0.50 13.75
C CYS A 115 8.36 -1.45 14.51
N GLY A 116 7.24 -1.85 13.88
CA GLY A 116 6.23 -2.68 14.54
C GLY A 116 6.73 -4.04 15.02
N PHE A 117 7.60 -4.70 14.24
CA PHE A 117 8.12 -6.04 14.56
C PHE A 117 9.51 -6.03 15.20
N ALA A 118 10.01 -4.86 15.62
CA ALA A 118 11.27 -4.78 16.35
C ALA A 118 11.22 -5.61 17.65
N ARG A 119 12.24 -6.43 17.88
CA ARG A 119 12.31 -7.34 19.04
C ARG A 119 13.05 -6.77 20.25
N ASN A 120 13.63 -5.58 20.11
CA ASN A 120 14.33 -4.87 21.18
C ASN A 120 14.39 -3.36 20.87
N GLN A 121 14.64 -2.56 21.91
CA GLN A 121 14.67 -1.10 21.82
C GLN A 121 15.66 -0.58 20.77
N ARG A 122 16.88 -1.13 20.73
CA ARG A 122 17.90 -0.69 19.78
C ARG A 122 17.46 -0.88 18.33
N ALA A 123 16.85 -2.01 18.00
CA ALA A 123 16.33 -2.27 16.66
C ALA A 123 15.17 -1.33 16.31
N PHE A 124 14.29 -1.05 17.28
CA PHE A 124 13.20 -0.10 17.12
C PHE A 124 13.74 1.33 16.87
N ASP A 125 14.68 1.80 17.69
CA ASP A 125 15.26 3.14 17.58
C ASP A 125 15.92 3.35 16.21
N GLN A 126 16.67 2.35 15.73
CA GLN A 126 17.29 2.38 14.40
C GLN A 126 16.24 2.41 13.28
N ALA A 127 15.20 1.59 13.37
CA ALA A 127 14.13 1.56 12.37
C ALA A 127 13.35 2.89 12.35
N SER A 128 12.99 3.40 13.52
CA SER A 128 12.27 4.66 13.71
C SER A 128 13.09 5.84 13.20
N GLN A 129 14.38 5.92 13.54
CA GLN A 129 15.27 6.97 13.04
C GLN A 129 15.37 6.95 11.51
N ALA A 130 15.56 5.77 10.91
CA ALA A 130 15.64 5.62 9.45
C ALA A 130 14.33 6.01 8.76
N LEU A 131 13.18 5.61 9.33
CA LEU A 131 11.85 5.94 8.84
C LEU A 131 11.62 7.45 8.84
N PHE A 132 11.80 8.12 9.98
CA PHE A 132 11.56 9.55 10.07
C PHE A 132 12.57 10.38 9.27
N SER A 133 13.82 9.93 9.15
CA SER A 133 14.80 10.57 8.25
C SER A 133 14.35 10.49 6.78
N ALA A 134 13.72 9.39 6.37
CA ALA A 134 13.19 9.27 5.01
C ALA A 134 11.92 10.12 4.80
N VAL A 135 11.02 10.18 5.79
CA VAL A 135 9.85 11.05 5.78
C VAL A 135 10.25 12.53 5.70
N GLU A 136 11.31 12.94 6.40
CA GLU A 136 11.87 14.30 6.32
C GLU A 136 12.40 14.64 4.91
N LYS A 137 13.06 13.69 4.24
CA LYS A 137 13.49 13.87 2.84
C LYS A 137 12.32 14.01 1.88
N VAL A 138 11.24 13.26 2.12
CA VAL A 138 9.99 13.39 1.35
C VAL A 138 9.39 14.78 1.55
N GLU A 139 9.26 15.23 2.80
CA GLU A 139 8.78 16.58 3.13
C GLU A 139 9.61 17.65 2.43
N GLU A 140 10.94 17.61 2.55
CA GLU A 140 11.85 18.57 1.93
C GLU A 140 11.68 18.60 0.40
N SER A 141 11.58 17.43 -0.24
CA SER A 141 11.37 17.38 -1.68
C SER A 141 10.02 17.93 -2.10
N LEU A 142 8.94 17.64 -1.35
CA LEU A 142 7.62 18.17 -1.65
C LEU A 142 7.57 19.69 -1.46
N GLN A 143 8.28 20.24 -0.47
CA GLN A 143 8.41 21.69 -0.27
C GLN A 143 9.19 22.38 -1.40
N THR A 144 10.31 21.78 -1.84
CA THR A 144 11.26 22.43 -2.74
C THR A 144 11.01 22.15 -4.23
N LYS A 145 10.43 20.99 -4.54
CA LYS A 145 10.26 20.49 -5.92
C LYS A 145 8.82 20.11 -6.26
N GLY A 146 7.92 20.04 -5.27
CA GLY A 146 6.57 19.49 -5.41
C GLY A 146 5.67 20.21 -6.43
N PRO A 147 4.39 19.80 -6.53
CA PRO A 147 3.59 19.16 -5.48
C PRO A 147 3.64 17.63 -5.40
N TRP A 148 4.37 16.94 -6.29
CA TRP A 148 4.55 15.48 -6.28
C TRP A 148 6.03 15.11 -6.12
N LEU A 149 6.33 13.84 -5.83
CA LEU A 149 7.71 13.41 -5.53
C LEU A 149 8.69 13.67 -6.68
N CYS A 150 8.24 13.49 -7.92
CA CYS A 150 9.04 13.71 -9.12
C CYS A 150 8.82 15.10 -9.75
N GLY A 151 8.18 16.04 -9.05
CA GLY A 151 7.96 17.41 -9.54
C GLY A 151 6.49 17.78 -9.71
N GLU A 152 6.17 18.32 -10.89
CA GLU A 152 4.82 18.80 -11.22
C GLU A 152 3.80 17.70 -11.55
N ARG A 153 4.27 16.50 -11.87
CA ARG A 153 3.42 15.38 -12.30
C ARG A 153 3.42 14.26 -11.27
N ILE A 154 2.24 13.69 -11.05
CA ILE A 154 2.08 12.45 -10.29
C ILE A 154 2.78 11.30 -11.04
N THR A 155 3.46 10.45 -10.29
CA THR A 155 4.18 9.30 -10.83
C THR A 155 3.94 8.04 -9.99
N LEU A 156 4.52 6.94 -10.46
CA LEU A 156 4.53 5.68 -9.73
C LEU A 156 5.22 5.79 -8.35
N ALA A 157 6.13 6.74 -8.14
CA ALA A 157 6.71 7.01 -6.83
C ALA A 157 5.62 7.42 -5.81
N ASP A 158 4.71 8.31 -6.22
CA ASP A 158 3.62 8.77 -5.36
C ASP A 158 2.64 7.62 -5.05
N VAL A 159 2.30 6.83 -6.09
CA VAL A 159 1.42 5.66 -5.95
C VAL A 159 1.99 4.62 -4.98
N ARG A 160 3.30 4.43 -4.97
CA ARG A 160 3.97 3.47 -4.08
C ARG A 160 4.18 4.00 -2.66
N LEU A 161 4.19 5.32 -2.48
CA LEU A 161 4.23 5.94 -1.15
C LEU A 161 2.85 5.95 -0.48
N PHE A 162 1.80 6.28 -1.24
CA PHE A 162 0.48 6.58 -0.71
C PHE A 162 -0.13 5.51 0.21
N PRO A 163 -0.07 4.20 -0.12
CA PRO A 163 -0.62 3.14 0.73
C PRO A 163 -0.05 3.14 2.16
N THR A 164 1.21 3.54 2.33
CA THR A 164 1.82 3.62 3.67
C THR A 164 1.32 4.85 4.41
N LEU A 165 1.28 6.00 3.75
CA LEU A 165 0.97 7.27 4.41
C LEU A 165 -0.51 7.44 4.73
N ILE A 166 -1.40 6.87 3.92
CA ILE A 166 -2.85 6.92 4.18
C ILE A 166 -3.26 6.10 5.42
N ARG A 167 -2.47 5.08 5.78
CA ARG A 167 -2.69 4.19 6.94
C ARG A 167 -2.03 4.68 8.23
N TRP A 168 -1.32 5.79 8.19
CA TRP A 168 -0.39 6.19 9.26
C TRP A 168 -1.04 6.32 10.63
N GLU A 169 -1.99 7.23 10.83
CA GLU A 169 -2.63 7.43 12.14
C GLU A 169 -3.60 6.31 12.49
N VAL A 170 -4.19 5.69 11.46
CA VAL A 170 -5.20 4.64 11.60
C VAL A 170 -4.57 3.33 12.10
N VAL A 171 -3.31 3.07 11.73
CA VAL A 171 -2.63 1.81 12.03
C VAL A 171 -1.21 2.03 12.57
N TYR A 172 -0.31 2.60 11.77
CA TYR A 172 1.13 2.48 12.05
C TYR A 172 1.60 3.31 13.25
N ALA A 173 1.02 4.49 13.46
CA ALA A 173 1.38 5.34 14.59
C ALA A 173 1.07 4.66 15.93
N SER A 174 -0.09 4.01 16.03
CA SER A 174 -0.57 3.37 17.26
C SER A 174 -0.06 1.94 17.41
N LEU A 175 -0.23 1.09 16.39
CA LEU A 175 0.12 -0.34 16.47
C LEU A 175 1.63 -0.59 16.31
N PHE A 176 2.29 0.14 15.42
CA PHE A 176 3.72 -0.05 15.13
C PHE A 176 4.63 0.96 15.84
N GLY A 177 4.06 1.87 16.63
CA GLY A 177 4.81 2.89 17.36
C GLY A 177 5.47 3.95 16.46
N CYS A 178 4.99 4.14 15.22
CA CYS A 178 5.51 5.13 14.29
C CYS A 178 5.04 6.55 14.67
N SER A 179 5.34 7.00 15.89
CA SER A 179 4.73 8.16 16.54
C SER A 179 5.72 9.26 16.96
N ALA A 180 6.99 9.20 16.52
CA ALA A 180 8.00 10.20 16.91
C ALA A 180 7.63 11.62 16.45
N LYS A 181 7.04 11.73 15.26
CA LYS A 181 6.39 12.96 14.76
C LYS A 181 5.08 12.58 14.07
N PRO A 182 3.92 13.14 14.45
CA PRO A 182 2.69 12.93 13.70
C PRO A 182 2.76 13.58 12.31
N LEU A 183 2.05 13.02 11.32
CA LEU A 183 2.19 13.46 9.92
C LEU A 183 1.80 14.91 9.66
N TRP A 184 0.88 15.49 10.45
CA TRP A 184 0.51 16.91 10.31
C TRP A 184 1.66 17.88 10.63
N MET A 185 2.76 17.42 11.24
CA MET A 185 3.98 18.22 11.40
C MET A 185 4.82 18.32 10.10
N PHE A 186 4.45 17.60 9.05
CA PHE A 186 5.05 17.65 7.72
C PHE A 186 4.03 18.27 6.75
N PRO A 187 3.91 19.62 6.70
CA PRO A 187 2.82 20.29 6.00
C PRO A 187 2.77 20.01 4.49
N ALA A 188 3.92 19.87 3.81
CA ALA A 188 3.93 19.55 2.38
C ALA A 188 3.48 18.11 2.12
N LEU A 189 3.91 17.16 2.94
CA LEU A 189 3.49 15.77 2.92
C LEU A 189 2.00 15.61 3.28
N TRP A 190 1.51 16.38 4.25
CA TRP A 190 0.09 16.42 4.58
C TRP A 190 -0.74 16.91 3.39
N GLY A 191 -0.35 18.02 2.78
CA GLY A 191 -0.98 18.54 1.57
C GLY A 191 -0.90 17.59 0.38
N TRP A 192 0.23 16.90 0.21
CA TRP A 192 0.39 15.84 -0.80
C TRP A 192 -0.59 14.69 -0.57
N ARG A 193 -0.73 14.22 0.67
CA ARG A 193 -1.66 13.13 1.02
C ARG A 193 -3.11 13.52 0.79
N GLN A 194 -3.49 14.75 1.15
CA GLN A 194 -4.82 15.30 0.86
C GLN A 194 -5.08 15.37 -0.65
N ARG A 195 -4.11 15.88 -1.42
CA ARG A 195 -4.19 15.98 -2.87
C ARG A 195 -4.32 14.61 -3.54
N PHE A 196 -3.54 13.63 -3.10
CA PHE A 196 -3.60 12.26 -3.63
C PHE A 196 -4.94 11.60 -3.30
N PHE A 197 -5.42 11.72 -2.05
CA PHE A 197 -6.70 11.16 -1.61
C PHE A 197 -7.90 11.74 -2.38
N ALA A 198 -7.80 13.00 -2.80
CA ALA A 198 -8.83 13.69 -3.58
C ALA A 198 -8.85 13.34 -5.08
N LEU A 199 -7.91 12.52 -5.57
CA LEU A 199 -7.93 12.06 -6.96
C LEU A 199 -9.16 11.16 -7.21
N PRO A 200 -9.77 11.23 -8.41
CA PRO A 200 -10.94 10.42 -8.73
C PRO A 200 -10.70 8.92 -8.50
N GLY A 201 -11.58 8.26 -7.75
CA GLY A 201 -11.53 6.82 -7.48
C GLY A 201 -10.57 6.39 -6.37
N VAL A 202 -9.71 7.29 -5.84
CA VAL A 202 -8.73 6.91 -4.81
C VAL A 202 -9.41 6.69 -3.46
N SER A 203 -10.33 7.56 -3.06
CA SER A 203 -11.03 7.45 -1.78
C SER A 203 -11.84 6.15 -1.67
N GLU A 204 -12.40 5.71 -2.80
CA GLU A 204 -13.19 4.49 -2.95
C GLU A 204 -12.33 3.22 -2.84
N SER A 205 -11.02 3.33 -3.11
CA SER A 205 -10.07 2.25 -2.88
C SER A 205 -9.60 2.14 -1.41
N CYS A 206 -10.02 3.07 -0.54
CA CYS A 206 -9.54 3.19 0.82
C CYS A 206 -10.49 2.59 1.88
N ASP A 207 -10.46 1.26 2.05
CA ASP A 207 -11.19 0.58 3.12
C ASP A 207 -10.46 0.66 4.47
N SER A 208 -10.59 1.80 5.14
CA SER A 208 -9.97 2.01 6.46
C SER A 208 -10.48 1.08 7.56
N GLN A 209 -11.70 0.54 7.42
CA GLN A 209 -12.25 -0.39 8.41
C GLN A 209 -11.63 -1.78 8.23
N GLY A 210 -11.57 -2.27 7.00
CA GLY A 210 -10.89 -3.53 6.67
C GLY A 210 -9.44 -3.52 7.10
N TRP A 211 -8.68 -2.45 6.79
CA TRP A 211 -7.29 -2.35 7.24
C TRP A 211 -7.17 -2.43 8.77
N LYS A 212 -8.00 -1.70 9.52
CA LYS A 212 -7.94 -1.75 10.98
C LYS A 212 -8.21 -3.15 11.51
N GLN A 213 -9.23 -3.83 10.98
CA GLN A 213 -9.55 -5.20 11.37
C GLN A 213 -8.37 -6.14 11.10
N ASP A 214 -7.78 -6.05 9.91
CA ASP A 214 -6.61 -6.85 9.53
C ASP A 214 -5.42 -6.63 10.46
N TYR A 215 -4.99 -5.37 10.64
CA TYR A 215 -3.77 -5.07 11.38
C TYR A 215 -3.92 -5.35 12.88
N PHE A 216 -5.03 -4.92 13.50
CA PHE A 216 -5.23 -5.13 14.93
C PHE A 216 -5.72 -6.53 15.29
N GLY A 217 -6.41 -7.22 14.37
CA GLY A 217 -6.98 -8.55 14.58
C GLY A 217 -6.05 -9.70 14.19
N ALA A 218 -5.19 -9.55 13.18
CA ALA A 218 -4.39 -10.66 12.64
C ALA A 218 -2.91 -10.65 13.07
N LEU A 219 -2.35 -9.51 13.49
CA LEU A 219 -0.91 -9.39 13.75
C LEU A 219 -0.51 -9.78 15.18
N PHE A 220 -0.73 -11.03 15.57
CA PHE A 220 -0.13 -11.58 16.79
C PHE A 220 1.41 -11.66 16.64
N PRO A 221 2.22 -11.27 17.65
CA PRO A 221 1.85 -10.88 19.01
C PRO A 221 1.73 -9.36 19.24
N LEU A 222 1.64 -8.53 18.20
CA LEU A 222 1.65 -7.07 18.35
C LEU A 222 0.43 -6.53 19.10
N ASN A 223 -0.74 -7.14 18.90
CA ASN A 223 -1.95 -6.82 19.65
C ASN A 223 -2.61 -8.10 20.21
N PRO A 224 -2.15 -8.64 21.35
CA PRO A 224 -2.68 -9.88 21.91
C PRO A 224 -4.17 -9.83 22.26
N SER A 225 -4.70 -8.62 22.50
CA SER A 225 -6.10 -8.43 22.86
C SER A 225 -7.08 -8.57 21.69
N GLY A 226 -6.59 -8.42 20.45
CA GLY A 226 -7.44 -8.32 19.26
C GLY A 226 -8.37 -7.09 19.24
N ILE A 227 -8.26 -6.19 20.22
CA ILE A 227 -9.10 -4.99 20.28
C ILE A 227 -8.72 -4.06 19.13
N VAL A 228 -9.73 -3.69 18.34
CA VAL A 228 -9.61 -2.68 17.27
C VAL A 228 -10.00 -1.33 17.85
N PRO A 229 -9.08 -0.35 17.95
CA PRO A 229 -9.40 0.95 18.53
C PRO A 229 -10.30 1.77 17.61
N ASP A 230 -11.12 2.63 18.22
CA ASP A 230 -11.89 3.64 17.50
C ASP A 230 -10.93 4.63 16.81
N SER A 231 -11.34 5.12 15.64
CA SER A 231 -10.65 6.19 14.93
C SER A 231 -11.67 7.11 14.28
N PRO A 232 -11.34 8.38 14.02
CA PRO A 232 -12.15 9.21 13.13
C PRO A 232 -12.35 8.53 11.78
N ASP A 233 -13.44 8.90 11.10
CA ASP A 233 -13.61 8.60 9.68
C ASP A 233 -12.38 9.05 8.88
N LEU A 234 -11.94 8.23 7.93
CA LEU A 234 -10.72 8.51 7.17
C LEU A 234 -10.83 9.86 6.45
N SER A 235 -11.94 10.14 5.79
CA SER A 235 -12.14 11.41 5.07
C SER A 235 -12.09 12.61 6.00
N ARG A 236 -12.67 12.49 7.21
CA ARG A 236 -12.56 13.53 8.25
C ARG A 236 -11.13 13.72 8.73
N LEU A 237 -10.38 12.63 8.93
CA LEU A 237 -8.98 12.68 9.33
C LEU A 237 -8.13 13.37 8.27
N ILE A 238 -8.30 13.01 6.99
CA ILE A 238 -7.54 13.59 5.88
C ILE A 238 -7.94 15.05 5.65
N GLY A 239 -9.23 15.34 5.69
CA GLY A 239 -9.78 16.68 5.44
C GLY A 239 -9.48 17.70 6.54
N ALA A 240 -8.91 17.28 7.67
CA ALA A 240 -8.53 18.20 8.74
C ALA A 240 -7.43 19.16 8.26
N GLY A 241 -7.62 20.46 8.49
CA GLY A 241 -6.58 21.46 8.26
C GLY A 241 -5.43 21.28 9.27
N VAL A 242 -4.19 21.52 8.83
CA VAL A 242 -3.06 21.62 9.75
C VAL A 242 -3.22 22.92 10.51
N ALA A 243 -3.50 22.85 11.81
CA ALA A 243 -3.44 24.03 12.66
C ALA A 243 -2.01 24.56 12.64
N GLN A 244 -1.80 25.74 12.05
CA GLN A 244 -0.54 26.44 12.13
C GLN A 244 -0.27 26.74 13.62
N PRO A 245 0.85 26.30 14.20
CA PRO A 245 1.20 26.69 15.55
C PRO A 245 1.27 28.22 15.59
N LYS A 246 0.58 28.81 16.58
CA LYS A 246 0.66 30.25 16.87
C LYS A 246 2.06 30.62 17.35
#